data_AF-A0A355UPV9-F1
#
_entry.id   AF-A0A355UPV9-F1
#
_cell.length_a   1.000
_cell.length_b   1.000
_cell.length_c   1.000
_cell.angle_alpha   90.00
_cell.angle_beta   90.00
_cell.angle_gamma   90.00
#
_symmetry.space_group_name_H-M   'P 1'
#
loop_
_entity.id
_entity.type
_entity.pdbx_description
1 polymer ?
#
loop_
_entity_poly.entity_id
_entity_poly.type
_entity_poly.pdbx_seq_one_letter_code
_entity_poly.pdbx_strand_id
1 'polypeptide(L)' 'MAEEKGEMTVREAGRKGGKLGGKKGGNTTKERYGPEFYSEIGHKGGQRVKELIEKGKEILK' A
#
# COMPACT_ATOMS: atom_id res chain seq x y z
N MET A 1 0.21 -40.73 5.44
CA MET A 1 0.35 -39.58 6.35
C MET A 1 -0.85 -38.69 6.12
N ALA A 2 -1.87 -38.80 6.98
CA ALA A 2 -3.01 -37.90 6.91
C ALA A 2 -2.53 -36.54 7.42
N GLU A 3 -2.61 -35.50 6.58
CA GLU A 3 -2.44 -34.13 7.04
C GLU A 3 -3.59 -33.84 8.01
N GLU A 4 -3.33 -33.88 9.32
CA GLU A 4 -4.24 -33.32 10.29
C GLU A 4 -4.40 -31.84 9.96
N LYS A 5 -5.55 -31.48 9.37
CA LYS A 5 -6.01 -30.10 9.30
C LYS A 5 -6.30 -29.66 10.74
N GLY A 6 -5.27 -29.22 11.45
CA GLY A 6 -5.42 -28.59 12.75
C GLY A 6 -6.46 -27.47 12.64
N GLU A 7 -7.44 -27.50 13.54
CA GLU A 7 -8.55 -26.54 13.54
C GLU A 7 -7.98 -25.13 13.65
N MET A 8 -8.08 -24.37 12.54
CA MET A 8 -7.62 -23.00 12.51
C MET A 8 -8.63 -22.13 13.23
N THR A 9 -8.17 -21.34 14.19
CA THR A 9 -9.05 -20.37 14.84
C THR A 9 -9.53 -19.32 13.83
N VAL A 10 -10.73 -18.77 14.06
CA VAL A 10 -11.28 -17.68 13.24
C VAL A 10 -10.31 -16.49 13.15
N ARG A 11 -9.60 -16.21 14.25
CA ARG A 11 -8.56 -15.17 14.31
C ARG A 11 -7.39 -15.45 13.38
N GLU A 12 -6.93 -16.69 13.34
CA GLU A 12 -5.84 -17.10 12.45
C GLU A 12 -6.27 -17.09 10.98
N ALA A 13 -7.50 -17.51 10.70
CA ALA A 13 -8.08 -17.46 9.36
C ALA A 13 -8.16 -16.01 8.85
N GLY A 14 -8.67 -15.08 9.67
CA GLY A 14 -8.71 -13.66 9.33
C GLY A 14 -7.33 -13.08 9.06
N ARG A 15 -6.34 -13.38 9.92
CA ARG A 15 -4.96 -12.92 9.74
C ARG A 15 -4.34 -13.46 8.43
N LYS A 16 -4.49 -14.77 8.17
CA LYS A 16 -3.97 -15.39 6.95
C LYS A 16 -4.66 -14.86 5.70
N GLY A 17 -5.99 -14.70 5.75
CA GLY A 17 -6.79 -14.13 4.67
C GLY A 17 -6.35 -12.70 4.32
N GLY A 18 -6.17 -11.83 5.32
CA GLY A 18 -5.67 -10.47 5.11
C GLY A 18 -4.26 -10.43 4.50
N LYS A 19 -3.34 -11.29 4.97
CA LYS A 19 -1.98 -11.38 4.41
C LYS A 19 -1.98 -11.83 2.95
N LEU A 20 -2.78 -12.86 2.63
CA LEU A 20 -2.89 -13.39 1.26
C LEU A 20 -3.60 -12.40 0.33
N GLY A 21 -4.72 -11.84 0.77
CA GLY A 21 -5.50 -10.85 0.02
C GLY A 21 -4.71 -9.58 -0.25
N GLY A 22 -4.01 -9.05 0.76
CA GLY A 22 -3.15 -7.88 0.60
C GLY A 22 -2.02 -8.10 -0.40
N LYS A 23 -1.33 -9.24 -0.33
CA LYS A 23 -0.29 -9.60 -1.31
C LYS A 23 -0.86 -9.72 -2.73
N LYS A 24 -2.00 -10.41 -2.89
CA LYS A 24 -2.65 -10.59 -4.19
C LYS A 24 -3.07 -9.25 -4.78
N GLY A 25 -3.75 -8.41 -3.99
CA GLY A 25 -4.17 -7.08 -4.42
C GLY A 25 -3.00 -6.20 -4.85
N GLY A 26 -1.94 -6.14 -4.04
CA GLY A 26 -0.74 -5.38 -4.38
C GLY A 26 -0.06 -5.84 -5.67
N ASN A 27 0.05 -7.16 -5.87
CA ASN A 27 0.61 -7.72 -7.11
C ASN A 27 -0.25 -7.37 -8.32
N THR A 28 -1.58 -7.52 -8.24
CA THR A 28 -2.49 -7.18 -9.33
C THR A 28 -2.41 -5.69 -9.70
N THR A 29 -2.31 -4.80 -8.70
CA THR A 29 -2.10 -3.37 -8.95
C THR A 29 -0.75 -3.13 -9.64
N LYS A 30 0.32 -3.77 -9.18
CA LYS A 30 1.65 -3.66 -9.79
C LYS A 30 1.66 -4.14 -11.24
N GLU A 31 1.04 -5.29 -11.52
CA GLU A 31 0.94 -5.83 -12.89
C GLU A 31 0.12 -4.93 -13.81
N ARG A 32 -0.97 -4.36 -13.31
CA ARG A 32 -1.85 -3.49 -14.09
C ARG A 32 -1.22 -2.15 -14.45
N TYR A 33 -0.49 -1.54 -13.51
CA TYR A 33 -0.08 -0.13 -13.62
C TYR A 33 1.43 0.09 -13.73
N GLY A 34 2.26 -0.91 -13.42
CA GLY A 34 3.71 -0.81 -13.56
C GLY A 34 4.40 0.15 -12.56
N PRO A 35 5.71 0.31 -12.67
CA PRO A 35 6.49 1.20 -11.80
C PRO A 35 6.17 2.69 -11.98
N GLU A 36 5.77 3.12 -13.17
CA GLU A 36 5.46 4.51 -13.52
C GLU A 36 4.32 5.08 -12.67
N PHE A 37 3.34 4.25 -12.33
CA PHE A 37 2.26 4.63 -11.43
C PHE A 37 2.76 5.08 -10.05
N TYR A 38 3.71 4.35 -9.47
CA TYR A 38 4.28 4.72 -8.17
C TYR A 38 5.17 5.97 -8.29
N SER A 39 5.91 6.10 -9.40
CA SER A 39 6.70 7.30 -9.70
C SER A 39 5.81 8.55 -9.80
N GLU A 40 4.66 8.45 -10.47
CA GLU A 40 3.71 9.56 -10.59
C GLU A 40 3.11 9.96 -9.23
N ILE A 41 2.72 8.97 -8.42
CA ILE A 41 2.21 9.22 -7.06
C ILE A 41 3.27 9.91 -6.20
N GLY A 42 4.51 9.43 -6.26
CA GLY A 42 5.63 10.04 -5.55
C GLY A 42 5.89 11.49 -6.00
N HIS A 43 5.87 11.72 -7.31
CA HIS A 43 6.02 13.06 -7.89
C HIS A 43 4.93 14.02 -7.41
N LYS A 44 3.65 13.60 -7.48
CA LYS A 44 2.50 14.39 -7.00
C LYS A 44 2.64 14.74 -5.51
N GLY A 45 3.06 13.78 -4.69
CA GLY A 45 3.34 14.01 -3.27
C GLY A 45 4.46 15.04 -3.05
N GLY A 46 5.55 14.93 -3.79
CA GLY A 46 6.65 15.90 -3.75
C GLY A 46 6.24 17.31 -4.15
N GLN A 47 5.46 17.47 -5.22
CA GLN A 47 4.91 18.77 -5.63
C GLN A 47 4.03 19.37 -4.53
N ARG A 48 3.20 18.56 -3.87
CA ARG A 48 2.35 19.01 -2.77
C ARG A 48 3.17 19.52 -1.59
N VAL A 49 4.24 18.82 -1.22
CA VAL A 49 5.16 19.26 -0.17
C VAL A 49 5.83 20.58 -0.54
N LYS A 50 6.30 20.72 -1.78
CA LYS A 50 6.91 21.95 -2.28
C LYS A 50 5.94 23.15 -2.15
N GLU A 51 4.71 22.98 -2.63
CA GLU A 51 3.66 24.01 -2.56
C GLU A 51 3.36 24.45 -1.12
N LEU A 52 3.29 23.50 -0.19
CA LEU A 52 3.07 23.80 1.23
C LEU A 52 4.22 24.60 1.84
N ILE A 53 5.47 24.27 1.48
CA ILE A 53 6.65 25.00 1.94
C ILE A 53 6.65 26.43 1.39
N GLU A 54 6.34 26.62 0.12
CA GLU A 54 6.24 27.94 -0.51
C GLU A 54 5.16 28.79 0.19
N LYS A 55 3.96 28.24 0.41
CA LYS A 55 2.89 28.91 1.16
C LYS A 55 3.31 29.29 2.58
N GLY A 56 4.01 28.41 3.28
CA GLY A 56 4.53 28.70 4.62
C GLY A 56 5.54 29.85 4.62
N LYS A 57 6.42 29.92 3.61
CA LYS A 57 7.38 31.02 3.46
C LYS A 57 6.71 32.37 3.20
N GLU A 58 5.68 32.40 2.37
CA GLU A 58 4.92 33.64 2.08
C GLU A 58 4.18 34.17 3.32
N ILE A 59 3.72 33.31 4.22
CA ILE A 59 3.10 33.72 5.49
C ILE A 59 4.13 34.31 6.48
N LEU A 60 5.37 33.85 6.41
CA LEU A 60 6.46 34.29 7.29
C LEU A 60 7.19 35.55 6.78
N LYS A 61 6.81 36.03 5.60
CA LYS A 61 7.34 37.26 4.99
C LYS A 61 6.52 38.47 5.44
#